data_AF-A0A662IAX4-F1
#
_entry.id   AF-A0A662IAX4-F1
#
_cell.length_a   1.000
_cell.length_b   1.000
_cell.length_c   1.000
_cell.angle_alpha   90.00
_cell.angle_beta   90.00
_cell.angle_gamma   90.00
#
_symmetry.space_group_name_H-M   'P 1'
#
loop_
_entity.id
_entity.type
_entity.pdbx_description
1 polymer ?
#
loop_
_entity_poly.entity_id
_entity_poly.type
_entity_poly.pdbx_seq_one_letter_code
_entity_poly.pdbx_strand_id
1 'polypeptide(L)'
;MGRRRKRRKIIVKKVRRLPTIFQCPRCGKTSVSVVINKKEQHVFVKCAACGLAHDFEYNRHLEPVDYYSMFIDWFEEEAGGLG
;
A
#
# COMPACT_ATOMS: atom_id res chain seq x y z
N MET A 1 -22.71 -0.60 -38.06
CA MET A 1 -23.28 -0.14 -36.76
C MET A 1 -23.25 -1.34 -35.81
N GLY A 2 -22.28 -1.53 -34.91
CA GLY A 2 -21.94 -0.66 -33.78
C GLY A 2 -22.45 -1.30 -32.47
N ARG A 3 -21.77 -2.33 -31.93
CA ARG A 3 -22.03 -2.82 -30.55
C ARG A 3 -20.77 -2.72 -29.72
N ARG A 4 -20.61 -1.52 -29.14
CA ARG A 4 -19.55 -1.07 -28.24
C ARG A 4 -19.42 -2.03 -27.05
N ARG A 5 -18.23 -2.60 -26.84
CA ARG A 5 -17.85 -3.47 -25.71
C ARG A 5 -18.29 -2.86 -24.37
N LYS A 6 -19.20 -3.51 -23.63
CA LYS A 6 -19.48 -3.19 -22.23
C LYS A 6 -18.32 -3.71 -21.36
N ARG A 7 -17.30 -2.87 -21.16
CA ARG A 7 -16.18 -3.14 -20.24
C ARG A 7 -16.78 -3.29 -18.83
N ARG A 8 -16.70 -4.50 -18.26
CA ARG A 8 -17.19 -4.80 -16.91
C ARG A 8 -16.48 -3.87 -15.92
N LYS A 9 -17.21 -2.95 -15.29
CA LYS A 9 -16.68 -2.08 -14.24
C LYS A 9 -16.48 -2.98 -13.02
N ILE A 10 -15.26 -3.43 -12.77
CA ILE A 10 -14.93 -4.20 -11.57
C ILE A 10 -15.10 -3.24 -10.39
N ILE A 11 -16.24 -3.33 -9.71
CA ILE A 11 -16.48 -2.58 -8.48
C ILE A 11 -15.64 -3.27 -7.42
N VAL A 12 -14.41 -2.79 -7.23
CA VAL A 12 -13.54 -3.23 -6.13
C VAL A 12 -14.25 -2.85 -4.84
N LYS A 13 -14.86 -3.82 -4.15
CA LYS A 13 -15.43 -3.65 -2.82
C LYS A 13 -14.32 -3.07 -1.93
N LYS A 14 -14.44 -1.80 -1.53
CA LYS A 14 -13.56 -1.20 -0.53
C LYS A 14 -13.83 -1.93 0.78
N VAL A 15 -12.94 -2.86 1.11
CA VAL A 15 -12.95 -3.56 2.39
C VAL A 15 -12.83 -2.47 3.46
N ARG A 16 -13.82 -2.38 4.35
CA ARG A 16 -13.80 -1.51 5.53
C ARG A 16 -12.76 -2.07 6.50
N ARG A 17 -11.49 -1.87 6.17
CA ARG A 17 -10.38 -2.02 7.12
C ARG A 17 -10.40 -0.75 7.96
N LEU A 18 -10.27 -0.86 9.28
CA LEU A 18 -9.98 0.32 10.10
C LEU A 18 -8.83 1.06 9.39
N PRO A 19 -8.97 2.35 9.09
CA PRO A 19 -7.94 3.04 8.35
C PRO A 19 -6.74 3.12 9.30
N THR A 20 -5.78 2.22 9.11
CA THR A 20 -4.44 2.29 9.69
C THR A 20 -3.69 3.36 8.91
N ILE A 21 -4.11 4.60 9.13
CA ILE A 21 -3.57 5.76 8.45
C ILE A 21 -2.23 6.06 9.13
N PHE A 22 -1.14 5.79 8.41
CA PHE A 22 0.20 6.12 8.88
C PHE A 22 0.76 7.35 8.16
N GLN A 23 1.78 7.97 8.75
CA GLN A 23 2.46 9.13 8.19
C GLN A 23 3.34 8.73 7.01
N CYS A 24 3.40 9.53 5.95
CA CYS A 24 4.30 9.22 4.83
C CYS A 24 5.66 9.87 5.07
N PRO A 25 6.80 9.14 4.96
CA PRO A 25 8.13 9.74 5.14
C PRO A 25 8.46 10.72 4.02
N ARG A 26 7.93 10.48 2.80
CA ARG A 26 8.19 11.31 1.63
C ARG A 26 7.44 12.65 1.63
N CYS A 27 6.19 12.68 2.11
CA CYS A 27 5.33 13.88 2.00
C CYS A 27 4.77 14.39 3.33
N GLY A 28 5.06 13.71 4.45
CA GLY A 28 4.63 14.09 5.80
C GLY A 28 3.14 13.90 6.09
N LYS A 29 2.31 13.57 5.09
CA LYS A 29 0.85 13.40 5.26
C LYS A 29 0.49 12.03 5.81
N THR A 30 -0.48 11.97 6.71
CA THR A 30 -1.10 10.74 7.20
C THR A 30 -2.05 10.19 6.14
N SER A 31 -1.51 9.45 5.18
CA SER A 31 -2.27 8.92 4.03
C SER A 31 -1.73 7.58 3.54
N VAL A 32 -0.87 6.92 4.32
CA VAL A 32 -0.37 5.58 4.03
C VAL A 32 -1.43 4.56 4.43
N SER A 33 -1.70 3.60 3.54
CA SER A 33 -2.67 2.53 3.70
C SER A 33 -2.00 1.19 3.49
N VAL A 34 -2.18 0.27 4.44
CA VAL A 34 -1.63 -1.10 4.39
C VAL A 34 -2.74 -2.10 4.01
N VAL A 35 -2.51 -2.83 2.93
CA VAL A 35 -3.46 -3.76 2.32
C VAL A 35 -2.85 -5.16 2.32
N ILE A 36 -3.10 -5.89 3.39
CA ILE A 36 -2.77 -7.32 3.50
C ILE A 36 -3.71 -8.14 2.60
N ASN A 37 -3.15 -8.95 1.71
CA ASN A 37 -3.84 -9.96 0.93
C ASN A 37 -3.41 -11.35 1.36
N LYS A 38 -4.18 -11.96 2.27
CA LYS A 38 -3.90 -13.30 2.81
C LYS A 38 -3.94 -14.41 1.75
N LYS A 39 -4.63 -14.19 0.62
CA LYS A 39 -4.74 -15.19 -0.46
C LYS A 39 -3.47 -15.30 -1.28
N GLU A 40 -2.86 -14.16 -1.56
CA GLU A 40 -1.63 -14.06 -2.33
C GLU A 40 -0.40 -14.05 -1.42
N GLN A 41 -0.59 -14.09 -0.09
CA GLN A 41 0.45 -13.89 0.91
C GLN A 41 1.30 -12.64 0.64
N HIS A 42 0.67 -11.56 0.17
CA HIS A 42 1.34 -10.30 -0.12
C HIS A 42 0.70 -9.16 0.66
N VAL A 43 1.49 -8.16 1.05
CA VAL A 43 1.08 -6.96 1.75
C VAL A 43 1.43 -5.75 0.92
N PHE A 44 0.44 -4.95 0.54
CA PHE A 44 0.64 -3.74 -0.24
C PHE A 44 0.56 -2.51 0.65
N VAL A 45 1.64 -1.76 0.76
CA VAL A 45 1.71 -0.48 1.45
C VAL A 45 1.67 0.63 0.41
N LYS A 46 0.75 1.59 0.55
CA LYS A 46 0.66 2.72 -0.39
C LYS A 46 0.26 4.04 0.25
N CYS A 47 0.85 5.13 -0.19
CA CYS A 47 0.48 6.49 0.15
C CYS A 47 -0.50 7.05 -0.88
N ALA A 48 -1.69 7.46 -0.43
CA ALA A 48 -2.67 8.11 -1.29
C ALA A 48 -2.31 9.57 -1.65
N ALA A 49 -1.37 10.20 -0.95
CA ALA A 49 -1.00 11.60 -1.14
C ALA A 49 0.10 11.80 -2.20
N CYS A 50 1.24 11.11 -2.05
CA CYS A 50 2.38 11.22 -2.99
C CYS A 50 2.46 10.07 -4.00
N GLY A 51 1.66 9.01 -3.83
CA GLY A 51 1.68 7.84 -4.69
C GLY A 51 2.78 6.82 -4.39
N LEU A 52 3.59 7.01 -3.34
CA LEU A 52 4.60 6.04 -2.93
C LEU A 52 3.95 4.71 -2.56
N ALA A 53 4.39 3.61 -3.14
CA ALA A 53 3.84 2.29 -2.86
C ALA A 53 4.94 1.24 -2.90
N HIS A 54 4.82 0.23 -2.05
CA HIS A 54 5.73 -0.90 -1.97
C HIS A 54 4.96 -2.15 -1.56
N ASP A 55 5.36 -3.29 -2.09
CA ASP A 55 4.82 -4.59 -1.69
C ASP A 55 5.81 -5.36 -0.81
N PHE A 56 5.26 -6.11 0.14
CA PHE A 56 6.01 -6.91 1.10
C PHE A 56 5.41 -8.31 1.17
N GLU A 57 6.21 -9.27 1.62
CA GLU A 57 5.72 -10.62 1.86
C GLU A 57 4.86 -10.68 3.12
N TYR A 58 3.73 -11.38 3.05
CA TYR A 58 2.86 -11.57 4.21
C TYR A 58 3.44 -12.63 5.14
N ASN A 59 3.68 -12.21 6.37
CA ASN A 59 4.09 -13.02 7.48
C ASN A 59 3.02 -12.91 8.56
N ARG A 60 2.55 -14.07 9.03
CA ARG A 60 1.52 -14.17 10.07
C ARG A 60 1.95 -13.59 11.43
N HIS A 61 3.25 -13.43 11.65
CA HIS A 61 3.81 -12.90 12.88
C HIS A 61 3.92 -11.37 12.86
N LEU A 62 3.76 -10.74 11.69
CA LEU A 62 3.89 -9.30 11.50
C LEU A 62 2.52 -8.62 11.49
N GLU A 63 2.45 -7.50 12.19
CA GLU A 63 1.30 -6.61 12.22
C GLU A 63 1.42 -5.52 11.15
N PRO A 64 0.32 -4.87 10.75
CA PRO A 64 0.36 -3.77 9.79
C PRO A 64 1.30 -2.62 10.20
N VAL A 65 1.62 -2.48 11.48
CA VAL A 65 2.60 -1.51 11.99
C VAL A 65 4.04 -1.93 11.66
N ASP A 66 4.37 -3.23 11.75
CA ASP A 66 5.71 -3.72 11.38
C ASP A 66 5.98 -3.47 9.90
N TYR A 67 4.99 -3.73 9.04
CA TYR A 67 5.08 -3.41 7.61
C TYR A 67 5.25 -1.92 7.34
N TYR A 68 4.68 -1.08 8.19
CA TYR A 68 4.88 0.35 8.09
C TYR A 68 6.32 0.73 8.45
N SER A 69 6.87 0.18 9.55
CA SER A 69 8.27 0.41 9.93
C SER A 69 9.24 -0.05 8.83
N MET A 70 9.05 -1.26 8.27
CA MET A 70 9.84 -1.75 7.14
C MET A 70 9.76 -0.86 5.91
N PHE A 71 8.59 -0.24 5.67
CA PHE A 71 8.42 0.71 4.58
C PHE A 71 9.15 2.03 4.78
N ILE A 72 9.31 2.48 6.04
CA ILE A 72 10.14 3.65 6.35
C ILE A 72 11.61 3.32 6.13
N ASP A 73 12.08 2.20 6.70
CA ASP A 73 13.46 1.73 6.59
C ASP A 73 13.86 1.57 5.11
N TRP A 74 13.04 0.87 4.32
CA TRP A 74 13.23 0.76 2.87
C TRP A 74 13.27 2.12 2.17
N PHE A 75 12.41 3.07 2.56
CA PHE A 75 12.41 4.41 1.98
C PHE A 75 13.67 5.20 2.37
N GLU A 76 14.15 5.06 3.60
CA GLU A 76 15.39 5.68 4.06
C GLU A 76 16.61 5.10 3.36
N GLU A 77 16.64 3.78 3.12
CA GLU A 77 17.70 3.15 2.30
C GLU A 77 17.65 3.61 0.84
N GLU A 78 16.47 3.64 0.23
CA GLU A 78 16.31 4.08 -1.17
C GLU A 78 16.59 5.58 -1.36
N ALA A 79 16.23 6.41 -0.37
CA ALA A 79 16.52 7.85 -0.39
C ALA A 79 17.96 8.17 0.02
N GLY A 80 18.57 7.34 0.87
CA GLY A 80 19.92 7.51 1.42
C GLY A 80 21.04 7.07 0.47
N GLY A 81 20.73 6.41 -0.64
CA GLY A 81 21.70 6.03 -1.69
C GLY A 81 22.28 7.18 -2.52
N LEU A 82 22.05 8.44 -2.15
CA LEU A 82 22.68 9.63 -2.74
C LEU A 82 23.75 10.23 -1.80
N GLY A 83 24.67 9.38 -1.35
CA GLY A 83 25.91 9.76 -0.67
C GLY A 83 27.10 9.63 -1.60
#